data_AF-A0A834TXR9-F1
#
_entry.id   AF-A0A834TXR9-F1
#
_cell.length_a   1.000
_cell.length_b   1.000
_cell.length_c   1.000
_cell.angle_alpha   90.00
_cell.angle_beta   90.00
_cell.angle_gamma   90.00
#
_symmetry.space_group_name_H-M   'P 1'
#
loop_
_entity.id
_entity.type
_entity.pdbx_description
1 polymer ?
#
loop_
_entity_poly.entity_id
_entity_poly.type
_entity_poly.pdbx_seq_one_letter_code
_entity_poly.pdbx_strand_id
1 'polypeptide(L)' 'MLALGKDGVIVNIGRGALIDEKELNEPHVPKQLFSLDNVVLSPHAAVLTSESIHRTYEIAAGNLEAFFSNKPLLTPLLDI' A
#
# COMPACT_ATOMS: atom_id res chain seq x y z
N MET A 1 -23.33 -0.92 -1.35
CA MET A 1 -23.03 -2.37 -1.17
C MET A 1 -24.02 -3.31 -1.87
N LEU A 2 -25.16 -2.88 -2.42
CA LEU A 2 -26.09 -3.77 -3.15
C LEU A 2 -25.42 -4.52 -4.33
N ALA A 3 -24.39 -3.94 -4.96
CA ALA A 3 -23.67 -4.54 -6.08
C ALA A 3 -22.85 -5.80 -5.72
N LEU A 4 -22.41 -5.95 -4.47
CA LEU A 4 -21.60 -7.10 -4.04
C LEU A 4 -22.46 -8.30 -3.63
N GLY A 5 -23.76 -8.09 -3.35
CA GLY A 5 -24.64 -9.12 -2.82
C GLY A 5 -24.37 -9.47 -1.35
N LYS A 6 -25.15 -10.40 -0.79
CA LYS A 6 -25.12 -10.78 0.63
C LYS A 6 -23.84 -11.50 1.06
N ASP A 7 -23.16 -12.16 0.13
CA ASP A 7 -21.95 -12.97 0.37
C ASP A 7 -20.70 -12.32 -0.27
N GLY A 8 -20.79 -11.07 -0.71
CA GLY A 8 -19.69 -10.39 -1.39
C GLY A 8 -18.51 -10.09 -0.48
N VAL A 9 -17.30 -10.13 -1.04
CA VAL A 9 -16.04 -9.91 -0.31
C VAL A 9 -15.35 -8.66 -0.84
N ILE A 10 -14.79 -7.86 0.07
CA ILE A 10 -13.91 -6.74 -0.25
C ILE A 10 -12.48 -7.14 0.13
N VAL A 11 -11.54 -6.96 -0.80
CA VAL A 11 -10.11 -7.07 -0.54
C VAL A 11 -9.50 -5.69 -0.81
N ASN A 12 -8.91 -5.07 0.22
CA ASN A 12 -8.28 -3.78 0.10
C ASN A 12 -6.79 -3.86 0.42
N ILE A 13 -5.96 -3.54 -0.56
CA ILE A 13 -4.50 -3.40 -0.44
C ILE A 13 -4.02 -2.02 -0.94
N GLY A 14 -4.96 -1.11 -1.19
CA GLY A 14 -4.70 0.22 -1.68
C GLY A 14 -5.26 1.30 -0.77
N ARG A 15 -5.05 2.53 -1.21
CA ARG A 15 -5.72 3.74 -0.73
C ARG A 15 -6.70 4.15 -1.84
N GLY A 16 -7.95 4.46 -1.48
CA GLY A 16 -8.96 5.00 -2.37
C GLY A 16 -10.33 5.16 -1.71
N ALA A 17 -11.32 5.60 -2.49
CA ALA A 17 -12.66 5.96 -2.03
C ALA A 17 -13.51 4.81 -1.45
N LEU A 18 -13.04 3.57 -1.48
CA LEU A 18 -13.80 2.39 -1.05
C LEU A 18 -13.75 2.14 0.46
N ILE A 19 -12.69 2.61 1.13
CA ILE A 19 -12.51 2.48 2.57
C ILE A 19 -12.10 3.85 3.12
N ASP A 20 -12.66 4.24 4.26
CA ASP A 20 -12.27 5.50 4.91
C ASP A 20 -10.85 5.40 5.46
N GLU A 21 -9.90 5.90 4.67
CA GLU A 21 -8.47 5.88 5.00
C GLU A 21 -8.12 6.75 6.20
N LYS A 22 -8.85 7.86 6.40
CA LYS A 22 -8.55 8.79 7.50
C LYS A 22 -8.78 8.11 8.85
N GLU A 23 -9.74 7.19 8.89
CA GLU A 23 -10.02 6.37 10.06
C GLU A 23 -9.04 5.19 10.21
N LEU A 24 -8.39 4.73 9.12
CA LEU A 24 -7.40 3.64 9.14
C LEU A 24 -5.97 4.14 9.39
N ASN A 25 -5.76 4.80 10.54
CA ASN A 25 -4.46 5.32 10.94
C ASN A 25 -3.54 4.23 11.51
N GLU A 26 -2.69 3.63 10.67
CA GLU A 26 -1.75 2.61 11.12
C GLU A 26 -0.63 3.19 12.04
N PRO A 27 -0.17 2.45 13.07
CA PRO A 27 -0.61 1.11 13.47
C PRO A 27 -1.89 1.10 14.34
N HIS A 28 -2.50 2.24 14.62
CA HIS A 28 -3.63 2.44 15.52
C HIS A 28 -5.00 2.49 14.79
N VAL A 29 -5.37 1.38 14.16
CA VAL A 29 -6.66 1.26 13.46
C VAL A 29 -7.86 1.14 14.43
N PRO A 30 -9.11 1.38 13.99
CA PRO A 30 -10.29 1.32 14.86
C PRO A 30 -10.45 -0.04 15.54
N LYS A 31 -10.56 -0.02 16.88
CA LYS A 31 -10.63 -1.25 17.70
C LYS A 31 -11.80 -2.15 17.34
N GLN A 32 -12.89 -1.58 16.84
CA GLN A 32 -14.10 -2.28 16.43
C GLN A 32 -13.83 -3.30 15.31
N LEU A 33 -12.81 -3.07 14.46
CA LEU A 33 -12.46 -4.01 13.39
C LEU A 33 -11.99 -5.36 13.93
N PHE A 34 -11.37 -5.38 15.12
CA PHE A 34 -10.88 -6.62 15.75
C PHE A 34 -12.00 -7.49 16.32
N SER A 35 -13.21 -6.95 16.52
CA SER A 35 -14.35 -7.68 17.06
C SER A 35 -15.32 -8.22 16.00
N LEU A 36 -15.04 -8.00 14.71
CA LEU A 36 -15.92 -8.43 13.62
C LEU A 36 -15.47 -9.79 13.06
N ASP A 37 -16.38 -10.77 13.06
CA ASP A 37 -16.11 -12.13 12.57
C ASP A 37 -15.90 -12.21 11.05
N ASN A 38 -16.32 -11.17 10.32
CA ASN A 38 -16.24 -11.08 8.87
C ASN A 38 -15.09 -10.17 8.40
N VAL A 39 -14.14 -9.86 9.27
CA VAL A 39 -12.97 -9.03 8.95
C VAL A 39 -11.68 -9.82 9.19
N VAL A 40 -10.79 -9.78 8.22
CA VAL A 40 -9.41 -10.25 8.36
C VAL A 40 -8.50 -9.04 8.25
N LEU A 41 -7.71 -8.81 9.30
CA LEU A 41 -6.68 -7.76 9.33
C LEU A 41 -5.30 -8.38 9.13
N SER A 42 -4.53 -7.81 8.22
CA SER A 42 -3.09 -8.05 8.13
C SER A 42 -2.35 -6.74 8.41
N PRO A 43 -1.14 -6.79 9.02
CA PRO A 43 -0.25 -5.64 9.00
C PRO A 43 0.01 -5.18 7.56
N HIS A 44 0.33 -3.90 7.36
CA HIS A 44 0.59 -3.29 6.05
C HIS A 44 1.85 -3.87 5.39
N ALA A 45 1.72 -5.07 4.87
CA ALA A 45 2.82 -5.94 4.47
C ALA A 45 2.63 -6.54 3.07
N ALA A 46 1.63 -6.09 2.31
CA ALA A 46 1.35 -6.62 0.97
C ALA A 46 2.56 -6.53 0.02
N VAL A 47 3.44 -5.54 0.21
CA VAL A 47 4.67 -5.35 -0.59
C VAL A 47 5.91 -6.04 -0.01
N LEU A 48 5.84 -6.61 1.20
CA LEU A 48 7.02 -7.06 1.96
C LEU A 48 7.47 -8.48 1.60
N THR A 49 7.66 -8.76 0.30
CA THR A 49 8.36 -9.97 -0.16
C THR A 49 9.84 -9.68 -0.38
N SER A 50 10.72 -10.69 -0.28
CA SER A 50 12.15 -10.52 -0.55
C SER A 50 12.42 -9.99 -1.95
N GLU A 51 11.65 -10.45 -2.95
CA GLU A 51 11.77 -10.02 -4.34
C GLU A 51 11.33 -8.56 -4.53
N SER A 52 10.18 -8.17 -3.97
CA SER A 52 9.69 -6.79 -4.02
C SER A 52 10.66 -5.84 -3.33
N ILE A 53 11.12 -6.19 -2.13
CA ILE A 53 12.07 -5.38 -1.35
C ILE A 53 13.40 -5.23 -2.10
N HIS A 54 13.93 -6.32 -2.66
CA HIS A 54 15.16 -6.27 -3.45
C HIS A 54 15.03 -5.31 -4.64
N ARG A 55 13.95 -5.41 -5.41
CA ARG A 55 13.69 -4.51 -6.53
C ARG A 55 13.51 -3.05 -6.09
N THR A 56 12.87 -2.81 -4.97
CA THR A 56 12.76 -1.46 -4.39
C THR A 56 14.14 -0.89 -4.06
N TYR A 57 15.04 -1.69 -3.47
CA TYR A 57 16.41 -1.26 -3.20
C TYR A 57 17.21 -0.96 -4.47
N GLU A 58 17.09 -1.80 -5.50
CA GLU A 58 17.76 -1.56 -6.79
C GLU A 58 17.32 -0.22 -7.41
N ILE A 59 16.01 0.05 -7.44
CA ILE A 59 15.48 1.32 -7.96
C ILE A 59 15.93 2.51 -7.10
N ALA A 60 15.90 2.37 -5.77
CA ALA A 60 16.33 3.43 -4.87
C ALA A 60 17.83 3.76 -5.05
N ALA A 61 18.68 2.75 -5.05
CA ALA A 61 20.12 2.89 -5.26
C ALA A 61 20.43 3.49 -6.64
N GLY A 62 19.78 2.99 -7.69
CA GLY A 62 19.97 3.47 -9.05
C GLY A 62 19.54 4.93 -9.23
N ASN A 63 18.47 5.39 -8.58
CA ASN A 63 18.07 6.79 -8.59
C ASN A 63 19.07 7.68 -7.83
N LEU A 64 19.60 7.23 -6.68
CA LEU A 64 20.63 7.96 -5.95
C LEU A 64 21.91 8.12 -6.79
N GLU A 65 22.37 7.04 -7.43
CA GLU A 65 23.54 7.05 -8.30
C GLU A 65 23.35 7.98 -9.50
N ALA A 66 22.17 7.95 -10.13
CA ALA A 66 21.82 8.86 -11.21
C ALA A 66 21.85 10.33 -10.76
N PHE A 67 21.25 10.64 -9.60
CA PHE A 67 21.21 11.98 -9.03
C PHE A 67 22.62 12.54 -8.79
N PHE A 68 23.48 11.80 -8.08
CA PHE A 68 24.85 12.25 -7.78
C PHE A 68 25.77 12.28 -9.00
N SER A 69 25.40 11.58 -10.09
CA SER A 69 26.12 11.60 -11.36
C SER A 69 25.61 12.66 -12.35
N ASN A 70 24.66 13.50 -11.96
CA ASN A 70 23.96 14.44 -12.85
C ASN A 70 23.34 13.75 -14.10
N LYS A 71 22.81 12.54 -13.92
CA LYS A 71 22.07 11.78 -14.95
C LYS A 71 20.57 11.83 -14.68
N PRO A 72 19.71 11.60 -15.69
CA PRO A 72 18.28 11.45 -15.47
C PRO A 72 17.96 10.32 -14.49
N LEU A 73 16.95 10.53 -13.64
CA LEU A 73 16.43 9.53 -12.71
C LEU A 73 15.84 8.32 -13.46
N LEU A 74 15.92 7.13 -12.86
CA LEU A 74 15.34 5.91 -13.43
C LEU A 74 13.80 5.95 -13.40
N THR A 75 13.26 6.57 -12.34
CA THR A 75 11.81 6.70 -12.13
C THR A 75 11.50 8.15 -11.80
N PRO A 76 11.53 9.06 -12.79
CA PRO A 76 11.21 10.46 -12.56
C PRO A 76 9.74 10.60 -12.20
N LEU A 77 9.45 11.42 -11.19
CA LEU A 77 8.09 11.84 -10.90
C LEU A 77 7.73 13.00 -11.84
N LEU A 78 6.52 12.95 -12.40
CA LEU A 78 5.93 14.11 -13.04
C LEU A 78 5.48 15.06 -11.95
N ASP A 79 5.77 16.35 -12.08
CA ASP A 79 5.17 17.35 -11.20
C ASP A 79 3.64 17.30 -11.39
N ILE A 80 2.92 17.01 -10.30
CA ILE A 80 1.46 16.88 -10.24
C ILE A 80 0.87 18.12 -9.59
#